data_AF-A0A8F1NKL2-F1
#
_entry.id   AF-A0A8F1NKL2-F1
#
_cell.length_a   1.000
_cell.length_b   1.000
_cell.length_c   1.000
_cell.angle_alpha   90.00
_cell.angle_beta   90.00
_cell.angle_gamma   90.00
#
_symmetry.space_group_name_H-M   'P 1'
#
loop_
_entity.id
_entity.type
_entity.pdbx_description
1 polymer ?
#
loop_
_entity_poly.entity_id
_entity_poly.type
_entity_poly.pdbx_seq_one_letter_code
_entity_poly.pdbx_strand_id
1 'polypeptide(L)'
;IDNLMLKLDGTPNKSKLGANAILGVSLAVCKAGAAKKGIPLYKYIAELAGNTDIILPTPAFNVINGGSHAGNKLAMQEFMILPTGAKNFTEAMKMGSEVYHHLKNGIKKKFGLDATAVGDEGGFAPNILENKEAINLIINAIKTAGYEGKIKIGMDVAASEFHKDGKYDLDFKNEKSDPATYLEPKALQDL
;
A
#
# COMPACT_ATOMS: atom_id res chain seq x y z
N ILE A 1 6.67 18.35 -23.87
CA ILE A 1 5.48 17.66 -24.43
C ILE A 1 4.31 17.75 -23.45
N ASP A 2 4.50 17.47 -22.15
CA ASP A 2 3.43 17.62 -21.15
C ASP A 2 2.78 19.01 -21.16
N ASN A 3 3.56 20.10 -21.18
CA ASN A 3 3.01 21.47 -21.26
C ASN A 3 2.10 21.70 -22.48
N LEU A 4 2.37 21.04 -23.61
CA LEU A 4 1.50 21.12 -24.79
C LEU A 4 0.17 20.42 -24.54
N MET A 5 0.20 19.21 -23.96
CA MET A 5 -1.01 18.46 -23.62
C MET A 5 -1.84 19.16 -22.55
N LEU A 6 -1.19 19.72 -21.52
CA LEU A 6 -1.84 20.52 -20.48
C LEU A 6 -2.52 21.76 -21.06
N LYS A 7 -1.85 22.47 -21.99
CA LYS A 7 -2.43 23.62 -22.68
C LYS A 7 -3.58 23.23 -23.62
N LEU A 8 -3.47 22.08 -24.29
CA LEU A 8 -4.50 21.57 -25.20
C LEU A 8 -5.78 21.17 -24.44
N ASP A 9 -5.60 20.57 -23.27
CA ASP A 9 -6.70 20.29 -22.35
C ASP A 9 -7.30 21.60 -21.78
N GLY A 10 -6.46 22.48 -21.24
CA GLY A 10 -6.85 23.81 -20.79
C GLY A 10 -7.70 23.85 -19.51
N THR A 11 -7.89 22.72 -18.83
CA THR A 11 -8.64 22.63 -17.56
C THR A 11 -7.72 22.30 -16.38
N PRO A 12 -8.02 22.78 -15.16
CA PRO A 12 -7.17 22.54 -14.00
C PRO A 12 -7.09 21.06 -13.59
N ASN A 13 -8.17 20.29 -13.84
CA ASN A 13 -8.30 18.89 -13.46
C ASN A 13 -8.22 17.92 -14.65
N LYS A 14 -7.77 18.38 -15.83
CA LYS A 14 -7.64 17.54 -17.04
C LYS A 14 -8.98 16.93 -17.51
N SER A 15 -10.10 17.62 -17.28
CA SER A 15 -11.45 17.09 -17.53
C SER A 15 -11.85 17.10 -19.01
N LYS A 16 -11.14 17.83 -19.88
CA LYS A 16 -11.49 17.91 -21.31
C LYS A 16 -10.95 16.70 -22.09
N LEU A 17 -9.69 16.33 -21.86
CA LEU A 17 -9.05 15.19 -22.51
C LEU A 17 -9.03 13.94 -21.63
N GLY A 18 -9.15 14.11 -20.31
CA GLY A 18 -8.99 13.03 -19.34
C GLY A 18 -7.53 12.90 -18.87
N ALA A 19 -7.34 12.83 -17.55
CA ALA A 19 -6.02 12.63 -16.95
C ALA A 19 -5.37 11.32 -17.40
N ASN A 20 -6.16 10.26 -17.56
CA ASN A 20 -5.74 8.95 -18.06
C ASN A 20 -5.19 9.01 -19.50
N ALA A 21 -5.83 9.75 -20.40
CA ALA A 21 -5.35 9.93 -21.78
C ALA A 21 -4.02 10.70 -21.82
N ILE A 22 -3.94 11.82 -21.09
CA ILE A 22 -2.73 12.63 -21.00
C ILE A 22 -1.57 11.84 -20.39
N LEU A 23 -1.82 11.13 -19.29
CA LEU A 23 -0.80 10.35 -18.59
C LEU A 23 -0.26 9.21 -19.46
N GLY A 24 -1.13 8.52 -20.22
CA GLY A 24 -0.70 7.48 -21.14
C GLY A 24 0.32 7.97 -22.17
N VAL A 25 0.05 9.13 -22.80
CA VAL A 25 0.98 9.75 -23.76
C VAL A 25 2.25 10.24 -23.06
N SER A 26 2.12 10.87 -21.89
CA SER A 26 3.26 11.37 -21.10
C SER A 26 4.26 10.25 -20.78
N LEU A 27 3.78 9.11 -20.27
CA LEU A 27 4.62 7.95 -19.96
C LEU A 27 5.25 7.33 -21.21
N ALA A 28 4.50 7.24 -22.32
CA ALA A 28 5.02 6.72 -23.59
C ALA A 28 6.16 7.60 -24.15
N VAL A 29 6.00 8.92 -24.07
CA VAL A 29 7.02 9.89 -24.45
C VAL A 29 8.26 9.77 -23.56
N CYS A 30 8.08 9.60 -22.25
CA CYS A 30 9.20 9.38 -21.33
C CYS A 30 10.01 8.13 -21.72
N LYS A 31 9.33 7.00 -22.00
CA LYS A 31 9.95 5.76 -22.47
C LYS A 31 10.68 5.94 -23.81
N ALA A 32 10.05 6.62 -24.77
CA ALA A 32 10.66 6.91 -26.07
C ALA A 32 11.89 7.83 -25.93
N GLY A 33 11.85 8.80 -25.02
CA GLY A 33 12.98 9.68 -24.71
C GLY A 33 14.19 8.90 -24.16
N ALA A 34 13.96 7.98 -23.22
CA ALA A 34 15.00 7.08 -22.70
C ALA A 34 15.61 6.21 -23.80
N ALA A 35 14.76 5.58 -24.63
CA ALA A 35 15.19 4.74 -25.74
C ALA A 35 15.99 5.54 -26.79
N LYS A 36 15.56 6.77 -27.11
CA LYS A 36 16.26 7.67 -28.04
C LYS A 36 17.65 8.06 -27.54
N LYS A 37 17.82 8.23 -26.23
CA LYS A 37 19.13 8.49 -25.59
C LYS A 37 19.98 7.23 -25.39
N GLY A 38 19.43 6.03 -25.61
CA GLY A 38 20.14 4.77 -25.38
C GLY A 38 20.43 4.48 -23.90
N ILE A 39 19.61 5.01 -22.98
CA ILE A 39 19.77 4.82 -21.53
C ILE A 39 18.54 4.13 -20.92
N PRO A 40 18.68 3.42 -19.78
CA PRO A 40 17.55 2.87 -19.05
C PRO A 40 16.55 3.94 -18.60
N LEU A 41 15.26 3.59 -18.55
CA LEU A 41 14.18 4.50 -18.17
C LEU A 41 14.43 5.22 -16.83
N TYR A 42 14.89 4.49 -15.80
CA TYR A 42 15.14 5.08 -14.48
C TYR A 42 16.25 6.15 -14.51
N LYS A 43 17.26 5.99 -15.38
CA LYS A 43 18.31 7.01 -15.57
C LYS A 43 17.76 8.23 -16.28
N TYR A 44 16.93 8.03 -17.30
CA TYR A 44 16.27 9.14 -17.99
C TYR A 44 15.36 9.94 -17.06
N ILE A 45 14.60 9.27 -16.19
CA ILE A 45 13.80 9.93 -15.15
C ILE A 45 14.69 10.70 -14.17
N ALA A 46 15.83 10.13 -13.75
CA ALA A 46 16.79 10.82 -12.88
C ALA A 46 17.33 12.11 -13.54
N GLU A 47 17.71 12.06 -14.83
CA GLU A 47 18.13 13.25 -15.59
C GLU A 47 17.02 14.31 -15.67
N LEU A 48 15.78 13.91 -15.95
CA LEU A 48 14.63 14.82 -16.00
C LEU A 48 14.35 15.49 -14.64
N ALA A 49 14.58 14.77 -13.55
CA ALA A 49 14.40 15.25 -12.18
C ALA A 49 15.60 16.04 -11.64
N GLY A 50 16.74 16.07 -12.36
CA GLY A 50 17.97 16.68 -11.86
C GLY A 50 18.69 15.87 -10.77
N ASN A 51 18.41 14.57 -10.68
CA ASN A 51 19.02 13.68 -9.70
C ASN A 51 20.33 13.09 -10.23
N THR A 52 21.41 13.24 -9.48
CA THR A 52 22.71 12.64 -9.79
C THR A 52 22.86 11.24 -9.20
N ASP A 53 22.31 11.04 -7.99
CA ASP A 53 22.41 9.78 -7.26
C ASP A 53 21.11 8.98 -7.36
N ILE A 54 21.24 7.71 -7.74
CA ILE A 54 20.11 6.81 -7.91
C ILE A 54 20.06 5.88 -6.69
N ILE A 55 18.93 5.90 -5.99
CA ILE A 55 18.72 5.17 -4.75
C ILE A 55 17.68 4.08 -5.00
N LEU A 56 17.98 2.84 -4.60
CA LEU A 56 16.97 1.78 -4.54
C LEU A 56 16.10 1.97 -3.29
N PRO A 57 14.77 1.95 -3.42
CA PRO A 57 13.87 2.21 -2.30
C PRO A 57 13.84 1.02 -1.33
N THR A 58 13.49 1.27 -0.06
CA THR A 58 12.97 0.20 0.79
C THR A 58 11.56 -0.15 0.29
N PRO A 59 11.30 -1.41 -0.10
CA PRO A 59 9.95 -1.82 -0.48
C PRO A 59 9.04 -1.85 0.75
N ALA A 60 7.83 -1.30 0.58
CA ALA A 60 6.73 -1.47 1.52
C ALA A 60 5.76 -2.49 0.92
N PHE A 61 5.74 -3.70 1.49
CA PHE A 61 4.91 -4.79 0.98
C PHE A 61 3.58 -4.81 1.74
N ASN A 62 2.47 -4.55 1.06
CA ASN A 62 1.15 -4.77 1.63
C ASN A 62 0.90 -6.27 1.82
N VAL A 63 0.78 -6.73 3.07
CA VAL A 63 0.71 -8.16 3.40
C VAL A 63 -0.61 -8.57 4.06
N ILE A 64 -1.38 -7.62 4.58
CA ILE A 64 -2.78 -7.82 5.01
C ILE A 64 -3.60 -6.66 4.45
N ASN A 65 -4.66 -7.00 3.71
CA ASN A 65 -5.63 -6.05 3.18
C ASN A 65 -6.85 -5.95 4.11
N GLY A 66 -7.31 -4.72 4.31
CA GLY A 66 -8.59 -4.39 4.93
C GLY A 66 -9.26 -3.27 4.13
N GLY A 67 -10.03 -2.42 4.82
CA GLY A 67 -10.71 -1.27 4.21
C GLY A 67 -11.54 -1.65 2.99
N SER A 68 -11.50 -0.79 1.98
CA SER A 68 -12.21 -0.98 0.70
C SER A 68 -11.54 -2.03 -0.21
N HIS A 69 -10.33 -2.50 0.12
CA HIS A 69 -9.54 -3.46 -0.69
C HIS A 69 -9.80 -4.93 -0.30
N ALA A 70 -10.67 -5.20 0.69
CA ALA A 70 -10.97 -6.55 1.15
C ALA A 70 -12.40 -6.70 1.70
N GLY A 71 -13.04 -7.83 1.36
CA GLY A 71 -14.35 -8.24 1.88
C GLY A 71 -14.35 -8.76 3.32
N ASN A 72 -13.48 -8.23 4.18
CA ASN A 72 -13.43 -8.52 5.62
C ASN A 72 -13.98 -7.35 6.44
N LYS A 73 -13.98 -7.45 7.77
CA LYS A 73 -14.44 -6.36 8.65
C LYS A 73 -13.38 -5.31 9.00
N LEU A 74 -12.12 -5.56 8.66
CA LEU A 74 -11.00 -4.71 9.06
C LEU A 74 -11.12 -3.32 8.45
N ALA A 75 -11.17 -2.26 9.26
CA ALA A 75 -11.38 -0.90 8.75
C ALA A 75 -10.16 -0.31 8.04
N MET A 76 -8.97 -0.52 8.60
CA MET A 76 -7.72 0.00 8.04
C MET A 76 -7.34 -0.76 6.76
N GLN A 77 -6.86 -0.05 5.75
CA GLN A 77 -6.76 -0.57 4.39
C GLN A 77 -5.54 -1.46 4.16
N GLU A 78 -4.37 -1.05 4.63
CA GLU A 78 -3.11 -1.73 4.33
C GLU A 78 -2.24 -1.87 5.57
N PHE A 79 -1.73 -3.08 5.77
CA PHE A 79 -0.72 -3.37 6.77
C PHE A 79 0.52 -3.88 6.06
N MET A 80 1.54 -3.03 6.04
CA MET A 80 2.75 -3.23 5.26
C MET A 80 3.92 -3.66 6.11
N ILE A 81 4.81 -4.47 5.53
CA ILE A 81 6.15 -4.73 6.08
C ILE A 81 7.21 -4.00 5.26
N LEU A 82 8.17 -3.40 5.96
CA LEU A 82 9.26 -2.62 5.39
C LEU A 82 10.60 -3.17 5.89
N PRO A 83 11.35 -3.94 5.07
CA PRO A 83 12.65 -4.50 5.44
C PRO A 83 13.78 -3.46 5.50
N THR A 84 13.68 -2.48 6.40
CA THR A 84 14.63 -1.37 6.54
C THR A 84 16.03 -1.82 7.00
N GLY A 85 16.16 -3.01 7.59
CA GLY A 85 17.42 -3.59 8.03
C GLY A 85 18.16 -4.42 6.96
N ALA A 86 17.63 -4.49 5.74
CA ALA A 86 18.30 -5.15 4.62
C ALA A 86 19.49 -4.33 4.09
N LYS A 87 20.56 -5.01 3.63
CA LYS A 87 21.75 -4.36 3.07
C LYS A 87 21.58 -3.93 1.62
N ASN A 88 20.61 -4.50 0.92
CA ASN A 88 20.31 -4.21 -0.48
C ASN A 88 18.87 -4.62 -0.82
N PHE A 89 18.39 -4.18 -1.98
CA PHE A 89 17.03 -4.47 -2.44
C PHE A 89 16.74 -5.96 -2.58
N THR A 90 17.70 -6.76 -3.04
CA THR A 90 17.56 -8.22 -3.17
C THR A 90 17.31 -8.89 -1.81
N GLU A 91 18.06 -8.49 -0.78
CA GLU A 91 17.83 -8.96 0.59
C GLU A 91 16.47 -8.48 1.11
N ALA A 92 16.07 -7.23 0.84
CA ALA A 92 14.75 -6.73 1.22
C ALA A 92 13.60 -7.54 0.59
N MET A 93 13.71 -7.89 -0.70
CA MET A 93 12.76 -8.76 -1.38
C MET A 93 12.69 -10.15 -0.76
N LYS A 94 13.86 -10.75 -0.45
CA LYS A 94 13.92 -12.06 0.24
C LYS A 94 13.20 -11.99 1.59
N MET A 95 13.56 -11.02 2.43
CA MET A 95 12.94 -10.80 3.74
C MET A 95 11.42 -10.63 3.64
N GLY A 96 10.95 -9.78 2.73
CA GLY A 96 9.52 -9.56 2.51
C GLY A 96 8.79 -10.83 2.11
N SER A 97 9.32 -11.58 1.14
CA SER A 97 8.71 -12.82 0.63
C SER A 97 8.64 -13.94 1.68
N GLU A 98 9.70 -14.12 2.47
CA GLU A 98 9.73 -15.13 3.54
C GLU A 98 8.73 -14.78 4.65
N VAL A 99 8.67 -13.52 5.08
CA VAL A 99 7.66 -13.07 6.06
C VAL A 99 6.25 -13.26 5.53
N TYR A 100 5.99 -12.93 4.27
CA TYR A 100 4.68 -13.14 3.64
C TYR A 100 4.25 -14.62 3.65
N HIS A 101 5.16 -15.55 3.35
CA HIS A 101 4.86 -16.99 3.44
C HIS A 101 4.65 -17.48 4.87
N HIS A 102 5.43 -16.98 5.84
CA HIS A 102 5.21 -17.29 7.25
C HIS A 102 3.88 -16.72 7.76
N LEU A 103 3.51 -15.52 7.32
CA LEU A 103 2.23 -14.90 7.62
C LEU A 103 1.07 -15.73 7.07
N LYS A 104 1.16 -16.21 5.82
CA LYS A 104 0.17 -17.13 5.23
C LYS A 104 -0.07 -18.35 6.13
N ASN A 105 1.00 -18.96 6.62
CA ASN A 105 0.91 -20.14 7.48
C ASN A 105 0.31 -19.80 8.84
N GLY A 106 0.65 -18.64 9.42
CA GLY A 106 0.07 -18.15 10.66
C GLY A 106 -1.44 -17.90 10.55
N ILE A 107 -1.86 -17.23 9.47
CA ILE A 107 -3.26 -16.98 9.14
C ILE A 107 -4.01 -18.31 8.94
N LYS A 108 -3.47 -19.21 8.10
CA LYS A 108 -4.07 -20.53 7.83
C LYS A 108 -4.29 -21.32 9.12
N LYS A 109 -3.32 -21.30 10.02
CA LYS A 109 -3.39 -22.02 11.29
C LYS A 109 -4.47 -21.46 12.22
N LYS A 110 -4.65 -20.14 12.22
CA LYS A 110 -5.56 -19.45 13.15
C LYS A 110 -6.99 -19.36 12.63
N PHE A 111 -7.19 -19.10 11.33
CA PHE A 111 -8.49 -18.79 10.74
C PHE A 111 -8.92 -19.78 9.66
N GLY A 112 -8.10 -20.80 9.36
CA GLY A 112 -8.38 -21.78 8.31
C GLY A 112 -7.84 -21.39 6.94
N LEU A 113 -7.95 -22.32 5.98
CA LEU A 113 -7.38 -22.16 4.63
C LEU A 113 -8.00 -20.99 3.87
N ASP A 114 -9.31 -20.77 4.01
CA ASP A 114 -10.07 -19.78 3.25
C ASP A 114 -9.62 -18.34 3.57
N ALA A 115 -9.13 -18.12 4.80
CA ALA A 115 -8.57 -16.83 5.22
C ALA A 115 -7.23 -16.48 4.54
N THR A 116 -6.66 -17.38 3.73
CA THR A 116 -5.43 -17.13 2.95
C THR A 116 -5.69 -16.70 1.51
N ALA A 117 -6.95 -16.45 1.16
CA ALA A 117 -7.29 -15.70 -0.05
C ALA A 117 -6.65 -14.29 0.01
N VAL A 118 -6.32 -13.76 -1.15
CA VAL A 118 -5.66 -12.46 -1.30
C VAL A 118 -6.65 -11.39 -1.78
N GLY A 119 -6.46 -10.15 -1.32
CA GLY A 119 -7.17 -8.98 -1.84
C GLY A 119 -6.56 -8.47 -3.15
N ASP A 120 -6.99 -7.27 -3.55
CA ASP A 120 -6.63 -6.68 -4.86
C ASP A 120 -5.12 -6.48 -5.06
N GLU A 121 -4.38 -6.29 -3.97
CA GLU A 121 -2.93 -6.02 -3.99
C GLU A 121 -2.06 -7.22 -3.59
N GLY A 122 -2.67 -8.40 -3.43
CA GLY A 122 -1.95 -9.63 -3.10
C GLY A 122 -1.69 -9.89 -1.62
N GLY A 123 -1.97 -8.94 -0.71
CA GLY A 123 -1.99 -9.20 0.73
C GLY A 123 -3.17 -10.08 1.14
N PHE A 124 -3.08 -10.72 2.30
CA PHE A 124 -4.14 -11.63 2.77
C PHE A 124 -5.35 -10.85 3.29
N ALA A 125 -6.55 -11.41 3.14
CA ALA A 125 -7.80 -10.81 3.61
C ALA A 125 -8.49 -11.67 4.69
N PRO A 126 -7.82 -11.96 5.84
CA PRO A 126 -8.46 -12.71 6.91
C PRO A 126 -9.64 -11.92 7.49
N ASN A 127 -10.66 -12.63 7.99
CA ASN A 127 -11.83 -11.99 8.60
C ASN A 127 -11.52 -11.51 10.02
N ILE A 128 -10.70 -10.46 10.11
CA ILE A 128 -10.28 -9.79 11.35
C ILE A 128 -11.09 -8.51 11.50
N LEU A 129 -11.52 -8.20 12.72
CA LEU A 129 -12.15 -6.92 13.06
C LEU A 129 -11.13 -5.96 13.70
N GLU A 130 -10.26 -6.45 14.58
CA GLU A 130 -9.34 -5.60 15.34
C GLU A 130 -7.99 -5.38 14.63
N ASN A 131 -7.61 -4.11 14.44
CA ASN A 131 -6.34 -3.74 13.79
C ASN A 131 -5.10 -4.30 14.54
N LYS A 132 -5.16 -4.34 15.88
CA LYS A 132 -4.10 -4.93 16.72
C LYS A 132 -3.87 -6.41 16.41
N GLU A 133 -4.91 -7.15 16.05
CA GLU A 133 -4.78 -8.56 15.69
C GLU A 133 -3.99 -8.74 14.38
N ALA A 134 -4.24 -7.90 13.38
CA ALA A 134 -3.47 -7.88 12.13
C ALA A 134 -1.99 -7.56 12.38
N ILE A 135 -1.70 -6.55 13.20
CA ILE A 135 -0.33 -6.18 13.60
C ILE A 135 0.36 -7.35 14.33
N ASN A 136 -0.32 -7.99 15.27
CA ASN A 136 0.23 -9.13 16.03
C ASN A 136 0.54 -10.33 15.13
N LEU A 137 -0.27 -10.61 14.10
CA LEU A 137 0.03 -11.65 13.12
C LEU A 137 1.30 -11.33 12.34
N ILE A 138 1.48 -10.07 11.93
CA ILE A 138 2.67 -9.62 11.22
C ILE A 138 3.92 -9.72 12.11
N ILE A 139 3.84 -9.26 13.36
CA ILE A 139 4.96 -9.37 14.33
C ILE A 139 5.36 -10.83 14.51
N ASN A 140 4.39 -11.72 14.69
CA ASN A 140 4.66 -13.16 14.82
C ASN A 140 5.29 -13.75 13.55
N ALA A 141 4.85 -13.32 12.36
CA ALA A 141 5.44 -13.76 11.09
C ALA A 141 6.88 -13.27 10.92
N ILE A 142 7.17 -12.00 11.25
CA ILE A 142 8.52 -11.42 11.25
C ILE A 142 9.44 -12.21 12.19
N LYS A 143 8.97 -12.48 13.41
CA LYS A 143 9.71 -13.26 14.40
C LYS A 143 9.97 -14.68 13.93
N THR A 144 8.96 -15.36 13.39
CA THR A 144 9.07 -16.74 12.89
C THR A 144 10.04 -16.83 11.72
N ALA A 145 10.08 -15.82 10.85
CA ALA A 145 11.01 -15.72 9.73
C ALA A 145 12.46 -15.36 10.17
N GLY A 146 12.69 -15.04 11.45
CA GLY A 146 14.02 -14.69 11.97
C GLY A 146 14.48 -13.26 11.65
N TYR A 147 13.55 -12.34 11.40
CA TYR A 147 13.85 -10.96 10.99
C TYR A 147 13.45 -9.89 12.03
N GLU A 148 13.29 -10.28 13.29
CA GLU A 148 13.00 -9.36 14.39
C GLU A 148 14.05 -8.23 14.45
N GLY A 149 13.56 -6.99 14.61
CA GLY A 149 14.40 -5.77 14.59
C GLY A 149 14.85 -5.30 13.20
N LYS A 150 14.73 -6.11 12.14
CA LYS A 150 15.14 -5.76 10.77
C LYS A 150 14.00 -5.33 9.85
N ILE A 151 12.76 -5.60 10.24
CA ILE A 151 11.56 -5.23 9.50
C ILE A 151 10.72 -4.30 10.36
N LYS A 152 10.26 -3.19 9.77
CA LYS A 152 9.30 -2.26 10.35
C LYS A 152 7.92 -2.51 9.77
N ILE A 153 6.90 -2.02 10.46
CA ILE A 153 5.51 -2.07 10.00
C ILE A 153 5.11 -0.65 9.60
N GLY A 154 4.45 -0.54 8.45
CA GLY A 154 3.81 0.69 7.98
C GLY A 154 2.33 0.40 7.74
N MET A 155 1.50 1.44 7.74
CA MET A 155 0.06 1.28 7.59
C MET A 155 -0.49 2.37 6.67
N ASP A 156 -1.38 1.98 5.76
CA ASP A 156 -2.34 2.92 5.18
C ASP A 156 -3.69 2.70 5.86
N VAL A 157 -4.10 3.71 6.62
CA VAL A 157 -5.37 3.69 7.33
C VAL A 157 -6.52 3.99 6.37
N ALA A 158 -6.30 4.79 5.32
CA ALA A 158 -7.34 5.31 4.43
C ALA A 158 -8.55 5.90 5.19
N ALA A 159 -8.30 6.65 6.27
CA ALA A 159 -9.33 7.06 7.23
C ALA A 159 -10.50 7.87 6.64
N SER A 160 -10.29 8.50 5.48
CA SER A 160 -11.35 9.18 4.73
C SER A 160 -12.49 8.24 4.33
N GLU A 161 -12.22 6.96 4.08
CA GLU A 161 -13.21 5.96 3.68
C GLU A 161 -14.24 5.67 4.77
N PHE A 162 -13.88 5.92 6.03
CA PHE A 162 -14.73 5.67 7.19
C PHE A 162 -14.92 6.88 8.08
N HIS A 163 -14.61 8.08 7.57
CA HIS A 163 -14.93 9.32 8.23
C HIS A 163 -16.42 9.67 8.02
N LYS A 164 -17.16 9.82 9.12
CA LYS A 164 -18.60 10.14 9.14
C LYS A 164 -18.86 11.24 10.18
N ASP A 165 -19.40 12.37 9.73
CA ASP A 165 -19.86 13.46 10.60
C ASP A 165 -18.83 13.97 11.62
N GLY A 166 -17.56 14.07 11.23
CA GLY A 166 -16.46 14.52 12.10
C GLY A 166 -15.87 13.42 13.00
N LYS A 167 -16.40 12.20 12.90
CA LYS A 167 -15.97 11.01 13.64
C LYS A 167 -15.55 9.89 12.69
N TYR A 168 -15.14 8.75 13.23
CA TYR A 168 -14.62 7.62 12.47
C TYR A 168 -15.32 6.30 12.83
N ASP A 169 -15.86 5.64 11.82
CA ASP A 169 -16.63 4.40 11.93
C ASP A 169 -15.75 3.18 11.61
N LEU A 170 -15.20 2.53 12.62
CA LEU A 170 -14.37 1.33 12.40
C LEU A 170 -15.17 0.08 11.95
N ASP A 171 -16.49 0.17 11.82
CA ASP A 171 -17.35 -0.87 11.25
C ASP A 171 -18.06 -0.36 9.98
N PHE A 172 -17.46 0.59 9.23
CA PHE A 172 -18.11 1.26 8.08
C PHE A 172 -18.64 0.35 6.97
N LYS A 173 -18.13 -0.90 6.91
CA LYS A 173 -18.59 -1.93 5.98
C LYS A 173 -19.90 -2.60 6.40
N ASN A 174 -20.37 -2.34 7.62
CA ASN A 174 -21.69 -2.69 8.09
C ASN A 174 -22.66 -1.53 7.77
N GLU A 175 -23.62 -1.79 6.89
CA GLU A 175 -24.67 -0.81 6.54
C GLU A 175 -25.48 -0.31 7.75
N LYS A 176 -25.45 -1.05 8.86
CA LYS A 176 -26.13 -0.75 10.12
C LYS A 176 -25.14 -0.44 11.25
N SER A 177 -23.98 0.13 10.94
CA SER A 177 -23.01 0.53 11.97
C SER A 177 -23.64 1.51 12.97
N ASP A 178 -23.28 1.37 14.25
CA ASP A 178 -23.86 2.17 15.34
C ASP A 178 -23.11 3.50 15.49
N PRO A 179 -23.75 4.67 15.27
CA PRO A 179 -23.10 5.97 15.45
C PRO A 179 -22.56 6.20 16.87
N ALA A 180 -23.08 5.51 17.88
CA ALA A 180 -22.58 5.59 19.24
C ALA A 180 -21.18 4.98 19.41
N THR A 181 -20.75 4.11 18.49
CA THR A 181 -19.41 3.49 18.51
C THR A 181 -18.38 4.27 17.69
N TYR A 182 -18.77 5.36 17.04
CA TYR A 182 -17.86 6.15 16.22
C TYR A 182 -16.82 6.85 17.10
N LEU A 183 -15.57 6.78 16.66
CA LEU A 183 -14.44 7.31 17.40
C LEU A 183 -14.21 8.79 17.09
N GLU A 184 -13.91 9.55 18.13
CA GLU A 184 -13.40 10.91 17.98
C GLU A 184 -12.00 10.88 17.34
N PRO A 185 -11.59 11.91 16.58
CA PRO A 185 -10.29 11.94 15.92
C PRO A 185 -9.10 11.65 16.86
N LYS A 186 -9.17 12.10 18.12
CA LYS A 186 -8.11 11.87 19.10
C LYS A 186 -8.01 10.40 19.53
N ALA A 187 -9.12 9.66 19.56
CA ALA A 187 -9.15 8.27 19.99
C ALA A 187 -8.50 7.32 18.96
N LEU A 188 -8.33 7.75 17.70
CA LEU A 188 -7.60 6.97 16.70
C LEU A 188 -6.10 6.80 17.03
N GLN A 189 -5.54 7.65 17.88
CA GLN A 189 -4.11 7.60 18.25
C GLN A 189 -3.77 6.39 19.12
N ASP A 190 -4.76 5.78 19.76
CA ASP A 190 -4.59 4.71 20.75
C ASP A 190 -4.87 3.29 20.17
N LEU A 191 -5.13 3.22 18.85
CA LEU A 191 -5.49 2.00 18.11
C LEU A 191 -4.29 1.16 17.68
#